data_AF-A0A2D5TG43-F1
#
_entry.id   AF-A0A2D5TG43-F1
#
_cell.length_a   1.000
_cell.length_b   1.000
_cell.length_c   1.000
_cell.angle_alpha   90.00
_cell.angle_beta   90.00
_cell.angle_gamma   90.00
#
_symmetry.space_group_name_H-M   'P 1'
#
loop_
_entity.id
_entity.type
_entity.pdbx_description
1 polymer ?
#
loop_
_entity_poly.entity_id
_entity_poly.type
_entity_poly.pdbx_seq_one_letter_code
_entity_poly.pdbx_strand_id
1 'polypeptide(L)'
;MGELAKWRRQKWVRIGSDGKIKGECGTSKNKKNPDRCLPMSKAKNLTIKQRAATARKKKKAGAKGKQFVSNTKSAKVSYKK
;
A
#
# COMPACT_ATOMS: atom_id res chain seq x y z
N MET A 1 18.06 17.97 -1.11
CA MET A 1 16.87 17.30 -0.52
C MET A 1 17.26 15.93 0.02
N GLY A 2 17.21 15.75 1.34
CA GLY A 2 17.52 14.47 1.99
C GLY A 2 16.51 13.35 1.67
N GLU A 3 16.89 12.10 1.91
CA GLU A 3 16.08 10.91 1.61
C GLU A 3 14.72 10.92 2.31
N LEU A 4 14.66 11.39 3.56
CA LEU A 4 13.42 11.55 4.31
C LEU A 4 12.44 12.50 3.62
N ALA A 5 12.95 13.57 3.02
CA ALA A 5 12.14 14.54 2.31
C ALA A 5 11.66 14.00 0.96
N LYS A 6 12.50 13.22 0.26
CA LYS A 6 12.09 12.47 -0.94
C LYS A 6 10.99 11.46 -0.62
N TRP A 7 11.10 10.75 0.51
CA TRP A 7 10.10 9.78 0.95
C TRP A 7 8.76 10.44 1.29
N ARG A 8 8.76 11.54 2.06
CA ARG A 8 7.54 12.30 2.39
C ARG A 8 6.81 12.82 1.15
N ARG A 9 7.56 13.27 0.13
CA ARG A 9 6.99 13.73 -1.16
C ARG A 9 6.23 12.65 -1.93
N GLN A 10 6.48 11.36 -1.67
CA GLN A 10 5.80 10.26 -2.36
C GLN A 10 4.32 10.12 -1.96
N LYS A 11 3.87 10.81 -0.90
CA LYS A 11 2.48 10.84 -0.41
C LYS A 11 1.89 9.43 -0.32
N TRP A 12 2.33 8.67 0.68
CA TRP A 12 1.88 7.29 0.81
C TRP A 12 0.41 7.23 1.19
N VAL A 13 -0.36 6.41 0.46
CA VAL A 13 -1.81 6.29 0.61
C VAL A 13 -2.22 4.88 1.04
N ARG A 14 -3.33 4.81 1.78
CA ARG A 14 -3.96 3.57 2.24
C ARG A 14 -4.90 3.03 1.17
N ILE A 15 -4.73 1.76 0.81
CA ILE A 15 -5.56 1.04 -0.16
C ILE A 15 -6.44 0.03 0.57
N GLY A 16 -7.76 0.16 0.40
CA GLY A 16 -8.72 -0.80 0.94
C GLY A 16 -8.85 -2.06 0.09
N SER A 17 -9.47 -3.11 0.65
CA SER A 17 -9.77 -4.38 -0.04
C SER A 17 -10.73 -4.24 -1.24
N ASP A 18 -11.43 -3.11 -1.31
CA ASP A 18 -12.27 -2.62 -2.40
C ASP A 18 -11.47 -1.93 -3.51
N GLY A 19 -10.17 -1.69 -3.31
CA GLY A 19 -9.29 -1.05 -4.29
C GLY A 19 -9.40 0.47 -4.35
N LYS A 20 -10.20 1.08 -3.47
CA LYS A 20 -10.28 2.53 -3.29
C LYS A 20 -9.12 3.05 -2.44
N ILE A 21 -8.73 4.30 -2.70
CA ILE A 21 -7.77 5.04 -1.89
C ILE A 21 -8.52 5.65 -0.70
N LYS A 22 -8.17 5.26 0.52
CA LYS A 22 -8.91 5.60 1.75
C LYS A 22 -8.23 6.67 2.62
N GLY A 23 -7.38 7.50 2.01
CA GLY A 23 -6.61 8.54 2.67
C GLY A 23 -5.14 8.18 2.87
N GLU A 24 -4.48 8.90 3.78
CA GLU A 24 -3.05 8.78 4.04
C GLU A 24 -2.69 7.44 4.70
N CYS A 25 -1.51 6.93 4.37
CA CYS A 25 -0.96 5.76 5.05
C CYS A 25 -0.72 6.05 6.54
N GLY A 26 -0.99 5.08 7.42
CA GLY A 26 -0.81 5.22 8.87
C GLY A 26 -2.07 5.63 9.63
N THR A 27 -3.12 6.09 8.94
CA THR A 27 -4.40 6.52 9.56
C THR A 27 -5.38 5.37 9.85
N SER A 28 -4.93 4.11 9.73
CA SER A 28 -5.80 2.95 9.94
C SER A 28 -6.16 2.77 11.41
N LYS A 29 -7.47 2.82 11.73
CA LYS A 29 -8.00 2.53 13.09
C LYS A 29 -7.62 1.12 13.57
N ASN A 30 -7.61 0.14 12.67
CA ASN A 30 -7.22 -1.23 13.00
C ASN A 30 -5.72 -1.44 12.71
N LYS A 31 -4.92 -1.52 13.78
CA LYS A 31 -3.47 -1.75 13.72
C LYS A 31 -3.09 -3.24 13.70
N LYS A 32 -3.97 -4.13 14.17
CA LYS A 32 -3.73 -5.60 14.21
C LYS A 32 -3.76 -6.22 12.82
N ASN A 33 -4.60 -5.71 11.92
CA ASN A 33 -4.66 -6.14 10.52
C ASN A 33 -4.67 -4.90 9.60
N PRO A 34 -3.54 -4.23 9.39
CA PRO A 34 -3.49 -2.97 8.68
C PRO A 34 -3.78 -3.14 7.18
N ASP A 35 -4.36 -2.12 6.58
CA ASP A 35 -4.50 -2.00 5.13
C ASP A 35 -3.13 -1.85 4.44
N ARG A 36 -3.08 -2.12 3.12
CA ARG A 36 -1.84 -1.96 2.34
C ARG A 36 -1.58 -0.48 2.07
N CYS A 37 -0.35 -0.02 2.30
CA CYS A 37 0.11 1.29 1.85
C CYS A 37 0.89 1.22 0.53
N LEU A 38 0.70 2.22 -0.33
CA LEU A 38 1.45 2.41 -1.57
C LEU A 38 1.75 3.90 -1.78
N PRO A 39 2.87 4.26 -2.46
CA PRO A 39 3.09 5.62 -2.94
C PRO A 39 1.94 6.09 -3.83
N MET A 40 1.55 7.37 -3.77
CA MET A 40 0.42 7.90 -4.55
C MET A 40 0.60 7.66 -6.06
N SER A 41 1.80 7.88 -6.58
CA SER A 41 2.13 7.63 -8.00
C SER A 41 1.85 6.17 -8.39
N LYS A 42 2.29 5.21 -7.56
CA LYS A 42 2.04 3.79 -7.82
C LYS A 42 0.55 3.45 -7.72
N ALA A 43 -0.14 3.99 -6.72
CA ALA A 43 -1.57 3.77 -6.55
C ALA A 43 -2.38 4.29 -7.75
N LYS A 44 -1.99 5.43 -8.33
CA LYS A 44 -2.63 5.99 -9.53
C LYS A 44 -2.38 5.14 -10.79
N ASN A 45 -1.19 4.55 -10.92
CA ASN A 45 -0.83 3.69 -12.05
C ASN A 45 -1.47 2.29 -12.02
N LEU A 46 -2.16 1.93 -10.93
CA LEU A 46 -2.81 0.62 -10.79
C LEU A 46 -4.32 0.74 -11.03
N THR A 47 -4.88 -0.28 -11.67
CA THR A 47 -6.34 -0.42 -11.77
C THR A 47 -6.94 -0.71 -10.39
N ILE A 48 -8.25 -0.44 -10.23
CA ILE A 48 -8.98 -0.73 -9.00
C ILE A 48 -8.82 -2.22 -8.61
N LYS A 49 -8.91 -3.13 -9.59
CA LYS A 49 -8.72 -4.57 -9.38
C LYS A 49 -7.32 -4.91 -8.86
N GLN A 50 -6.26 -4.30 -9.42
CA GLN A 50 -4.88 -4.53 -8.97
C GLN A 50 -4.63 -3.99 -7.56
N ARG A 51 -5.20 -2.81 -7.24
CA ARG A 51 -5.17 -2.23 -5.89
C ARG A 51 -5.88 -3.14 -4.88
N ALA A 52 -7.07 -3.60 -5.21
CA ALA A 52 -7.83 -4.53 -4.37
C ALA A 52 -7.06 -5.83 -4.14
N ALA A 53 -6.45 -6.41 -5.18
CA ALA A 53 -5.70 -7.66 -5.07
C ALA A 53 -4.53 -7.57 -4.08
N THR A 54 -3.75 -6.47 -4.11
CA THR A 54 -2.62 -6.31 -3.17
C THR A 54 -3.07 -6.03 -1.74
N ALA A 55 -4.18 -5.31 -1.55
CA ALA A 55 -4.78 -5.07 -0.24
C ALA A 55 -5.33 -6.36 0.36
N ARG A 56 -6.08 -7.16 -0.42
CA ARG A 56 -6.58 -8.49 0.00
C ARG A 56 -5.46 -9.45 0.34
N LYS A 57 -4.39 -9.49 -0.46
CA LYS A 57 -3.19 -10.29 -0.16
C LYS A 57 -2.60 -9.92 1.21
N LYS A 58 -2.51 -8.62 1.52
CA LYS A 58 -2.02 -8.14 2.82
C LYS A 58 -2.94 -8.56 3.97
N LYS A 59 -4.26 -8.36 3.83
CA LYS A 59 -5.25 -8.72 4.85
C LYS A 59 -5.29 -10.23 5.13
N LYS A 60 -5.27 -11.06 4.08
CA LYS A 60 -5.29 -12.52 4.21
C LYS A 60 -4.05 -13.03 4.95
N ALA A 61 -2.89 -12.45 4.67
CA ALA A 61 -1.65 -12.82 5.35
C ALA A 61 -1.54 -12.22 6.76
N GLY A 62 -2.06 -11.01 6.98
CA GLY A 62 -2.17 -10.39 8.31
C GLY A 62 -3.08 -11.17 9.25
N ALA A 63 -4.19 -11.71 8.74
CA ALA A 63 -5.05 -12.64 9.49
C ALA A 63 -4.35 -13.94 9.90
N LYS A 64 -3.24 -14.29 9.22
CA LYS A 64 -2.36 -15.42 9.56
C LYS A 64 -1.15 -14.99 10.40
N GLY A 65 -1.17 -13.79 11.00
CA GLY A 65 -0.08 -13.27 11.84
C GLY A 65 1.10 -12.64 11.09
N LYS A 66 1.08 -12.54 9.74
CA LYS A 66 2.21 -11.99 8.99
C LYS A 66 2.20 -10.45 8.93
N GLN A 67 3.16 -9.83 9.60
CA GLN A 67 3.37 -8.38 9.56
C GLN A 67 3.93 -7.89 8.22
N PHE A 68 4.80 -8.65 7.56
CA PHE A 68 5.41 -8.25 6.28
C PHE A 68 5.02 -9.22 5.17
N VAL A 69 4.53 -8.67 4.06
CA VAL A 69 3.99 -9.45 2.94
C VAL A 69 4.37 -8.75 1.66
N SER A 70 4.92 -9.48 0.69
CA SER A 70 5.25 -8.91 -0.62
C SER A 70 4.02 -8.33 -1.33
N ASN A 71 4.24 -7.28 -2.12
CA ASN A 71 3.21 -6.77 -3.02
C ASN A 71 2.86 -7.83 -4.09
N THR A 72 1.78 -7.59 -4.85
CA THR A 72 1.56 -8.33 -6.10
C THR A 72 2.60 -7.88 -7.14
N LYS A 73 2.81 -8.68 -8.19
CA LYS A 73 3.75 -8.31 -9.28
C LYS A 73 3.46 -6.92 -9.84
N SER A 74 2.19 -6.61 -10.09
CA SER A 74 1.73 -5.30 -10.55
C SER A 74 1.98 -4.17 -9.54
N ALA A 75 1.74 -4.41 -8.24
CA ALA A 75 1.89 -3.41 -7.19
C ALA A 75 3.31 -3.30 -6.61
N LYS A 76 4.29 -4.04 -7.15
CA LYS A 76 5.70 -3.91 -6.72
C LYS A 76 6.18 -2.49 -6.98
N VAL A 77 6.74 -1.87 -5.94
CA VAL A 77 7.34 -0.53 -6.02
C VAL A 77 8.80 -0.75 -6.39
N SER A 78 9.20 -0.20 -7.53
CA SER A 78 10.59 -0.19 -8.00
C SER A 78 10.93 1.24 -8.37
N TYR A 79 12.04 1.75 -7.82
CA TYR A 79 12.62 3.00 -8.28
C TYR A 79 13.59 2.66 -9.40
N LYS A 80 13.46 3.31 -10.56
CA LYS A 80 14.58 3.32 -11.51
C LYS A 80 15.69 4.11 -10.81
N LYS A 81 16.87 3.51 -10.71
CA LYS A 81 18.06 4.18 -10.21
C LYS A 81 18.47 5.27 -11.19
#